data_AF-A0A9N8KBC8-F1
#
_entry.id   AF-A0A9N8KBC8-F1
#
_cell.length_a   1.000
_cell.length_b   1.000
_cell.length_c   1.000
_cell.angle_alpha   90.00
_cell.angle_beta   90.00
_cell.angle_gamma   90.00
#
_symmetry.space_group_name_H-M   'P 1'
#
loop_
_entity.id
_entity.type
_entity.pdbx_description
1 polymer ?
#
loop_
_entity_poly.entity_id
_entity_poly.type
_entity_poly.pdbx_seq_one_letter_code
_entity_poly.pdbx_strand_id
1 'polypeptide(L)' 'MSDHTYNFNITMTCGGCSGAVERVLKKLDVITEPTLDYTTVLEKIKKTGKKVNSAEADGQPQAV' A
#
# COMPACT_ATOMS: atom_id res chain seq x y z
N MET A 1 -12.82 -18.32 -5.61
CA MET A 1 -11.55 -17.67 -6.04
C MET A 1 -11.04 -16.96 -4.80
N SER A 2 -9.81 -17.26 -4.38
CA SER A 2 -9.28 -16.71 -3.12
C SER A 2 -8.81 -15.29 -3.40
N ASP A 3 -9.49 -14.29 -2.88
CA ASP A 3 -9.07 -12.90 -3.03
C ASP A 3 -7.78 -12.67 -2.23
N HIS A 4 -6.84 -11.90 -2.79
CA HIS A 4 -5.64 -11.50 -2.06
C HIS A 4 -5.86 -10.16 -1.35
N THR A 5 -5.45 -10.08 -0.10
CA THR A 5 -5.53 -8.87 0.71
C THR A 5 -4.13 -8.36 1.02
N TYR A 6 -3.83 -7.15 0.56
CA TYR A 6 -2.54 -6.50 0.78
C TYR A 6 -2.71 -5.23 1.63
N ASN A 7 -2.01 -5.15 2.76
CA ASN A 7 -2.02 -3.98 3.62
C ASN A 7 -0.70 -3.23 3.47
N PHE A 8 -0.75 -1.94 3.14
CA PHE A 8 0.44 -1.10 3.02
C PHE A 8 0.40 0.05 4.02
N ASN A 9 1.45 0.18 4.83
CA ASN A 9 1.69 1.38 5.62
C ASN A 9 2.48 2.36 4.77
N ILE A 10 1.92 3.54 4.51
CA ILE A 10 2.50 4.52 3.61
C ILE A 10 2.60 5.91 4.25
N THR A 11 3.54 6.69 3.75
CA THR A 11 3.70 8.11 4.09
C THR A 11 3.83 8.91 2.80
N MET A 12 3.07 10.01 2.70
CA MET A 12 3.19 10.93 1.58
C MET A 12 4.48 11.73 1.73
N THR A 13 5.26 11.86 0.66
CA THR A 13 6.54 12.59 0.69
C THR A 13 6.39 14.09 0.38
N CYS A 14 5.26 14.53 -0.17
CA CYS A 14 4.98 15.94 -0.46
C CYS A 14 4.09 16.59 0.59
N GLY A 15 4.64 17.56 1.34
CA GLY A 15 3.98 18.27 2.46
C GLY A 15 2.81 19.20 2.10
N GLY A 16 2.27 19.10 0.88
CA GLY A 16 1.12 19.90 0.42
C GLY A 16 -0.24 19.28 0.68
N CYS A 17 -0.29 18.05 1.21
CA CYS A 17 -1.54 17.36 1.48
C CYS A 17 -2.13 17.89 2.80
N SER A 18 -3.36 18.42 2.79
CA SER A 18 -4.05 18.84 4.01
C SER A 18 -3.99 17.72 5.05
N GLY A 19 -3.64 18.02 6.30
CA GLY A 19 -3.35 16.99 7.33
C GLY A 19 -4.50 15.99 7.57
N ALA A 20 -5.72 16.28 7.12
CA ALA A 20 -6.83 15.34 7.08
C ALA A 20 -6.58 14.18 6.10
N VAL A 21 -6.07 14.46 4.90
CA VAL A 21 -5.76 13.47 3.86
C VAL A 21 -4.60 12.57 4.30
N GLU A 22 -3.59 13.13 4.97
CA GLU A 22 -2.45 12.35 5.48
C GLU A 22 -2.87 11.36 6.58
N ARG A 23 -3.79 11.76 7.48
CA ARG A 23 -4.29 10.89 8.57
C ARG A 23 -5.10 9.71 8.04
N VAL A 24 -5.89 9.92 6.99
CA VAL A 24 -6.73 8.88 6.39
C VAL A 24 -5.91 7.90 5.55
N LEU A 25 -4.86 8.37 4.88
CA LEU A 25 -4.08 7.54 3.94
C LEU A 25 -2.88 6.80 4.57
N LYS A 26 -2.63 6.87 5.89
CA LYS A 26 -1.47 6.17 6.49
C LYS A 26 -1.48 4.65 6.30
N LYS A 27 -2.67 4.06 6.15
CA LYS A 27 -2.89 2.64 5.89
C LYS A 27 -3.74 2.52 4.64
N LEU A 28 -3.25 1.77 3.66
CA LEU A 28 -3.95 1.47 2.42
C LEU A 28 -4.22 -0.04 2.39
N ASP A 29 -5.49 -0.40 2.46
CA ASP A 29 -5.94 -1.78 2.34
C ASP A 29 -6.33 -2.02 0.87
N VAL A 30 -5.61 -2.91 0.20
CA VAL A 30 -5.73 -3.19 -1.23
C VAL A 30 -6.26 -4.62 -1.39
N ILE A 31 -7.46 -4.74 -1.96
CA ILE A 31 -8.05 -6.03 -2.33
C ILE A 31 -7.89 -6.16 -3.85
N THR A 32 -7.21 -7.20 -4.30
CA THR A 32 -6.95 -7.43 -5.72
C THR A 32 -7.37 -8.82 -6.15
N GLU A 33 -7.58 -8.96 -7.46
CA GLU A 33 -7.77 -10.27 -8.05
C GLU A 33 -6.59 -11.20 -7.74
N PRO A 34 -6.82 -12.52 -7.61
CA PRO A 34 -5.77 -13.51 -7.33
C PRO A 34 -4.65 -13.56 -8.38
N THR A 35 -4.89 -12.97 -9.55
CA THR A 35 -3.94 -12.91 -10.67
C THR A 35 -2.89 -11.83 -10.51
N LEU A 36 -3.04 -10.93 -9.53
CA LEU A 36 -2.21 -9.76 -9.38
C LEU A 36 -1.18 -9.95 -8.26
N ASP A 37 0.10 -10.02 -8.63
CA ASP A 37 1.18 -10.25 -7.68
C ASP A 37 1.44 -9.05 -6.75
N TYR A 38 1.81 -9.36 -5.51
CA TYR A 38 2.22 -8.39 -4.49
C TYR A 38 3.28 -7.39 -5.00
N THR A 39 4.29 -7.87 -5.74
CA THR A 39 5.38 -7.04 -6.28
C THR A 39 4.86 -5.97 -7.24
N THR A 40 3.94 -6.34 -8.13
CA THR A 40 3.30 -5.43 -9.08
C THR A 40 2.52 -4.34 -8.37
N VAL A 41 1.81 -4.70 -7.29
CA VAL A 41 1.07 -3.75 -6.45
C VAL A 41 2.02 -2.80 -5.74
N LEU A 42 3.07 -3.33 -5.10
CA LEU A 42 4.09 -2.54 -4.40
C LEU A 42 4.77 -1.53 -5.32
N GLU A 43 5.17 -1.93 -6.53
CA GLU A 43 5.80 -1.05 -7.51
C GLU A 43 4.87 0.09 -7.95
N LYS A 44 3.59 -0.21 -8.20
CA LYS A 44 2.59 0.81 -8.54
C LYS A 44 2.43 1.82 -7.41
N ILE A 45 2.38 1.36 -6.15
CA ILE A 45 2.30 2.24 -4.98
C ILE A 45 3.52 3.15 -4.88
N LYS A 46 4.73 2.61 -5.02
CA LYS A 46 5.97 3.40 -5.00
C LYS A 46 6.00 4.47 -6.09
N LYS A 47 5.50 4.17 -7.30
CA LYS A 47 5.40 5.13 -8.42
C LYS A 47 4.50 6.33 -8.13
N THR A 48 3.58 6.23 -7.16
CA THR A 48 2.71 7.36 -6.77
C THR A 48 3.40 8.39 -5.85
N GLY A 49 4.72 8.25 -5.61
CA GLY A 49 5.46 9.16 -4.73
C GLY A 49 5.20 8.92 -3.23
N LYS A 50 4.55 7.81 -2.89
CA LYS A 50 4.33 7.35 -1.52
C LYS A 50 5.56 6.59 -1.05
N LYS A 51 6.05 6.90 0.14
CA LYS A 51 7.00 6.06 0.85
C LYS A 51 6.23 4.90 1.48
N VAL A 52 6.64 3.67 1.23
CA VAL A 52 6.07 2.49 1.90
C VAL A 52 6.96 2.17 3.10
N ASN A 53 6.38 2.16 4.30
CA ASN A 53 7.10 1.89 5.54
C ASN A 53 7.04 0.40 5.91
N SER A 54 5.90 -0.24 5.66
CA SER A 54 5.71 -1.68 5.85
C SER A 54 4.60 -2.18 4.93
N ALA A 55 4.61 -3.47 4.66
CA ALA A 55 3.61 -4.13 3.84
C ALA A 55 3.36 -5.56 4.31
N GLU A 56 2.12 -6.02 4.15
CA GLU A 56 1.68 -7.37 4.48
C GLU A 56 0.85 -7.91 3.33
N ALA A 57 1.02 -9.18 3.00
CA ALA A 57 0.22 -9.91 2.05
C ALA A 57 -0.45 -11.10 2.72
N ASP A 58 -1.79 -11.16 2.67
CA ASP A 58 -2.60 -12.21 3.28
C ASP A 58 -2.26 -12.45 4.77
N GLY A 59 -1.93 -11.36 5.48
CA GLY A 59 -1.51 -11.38 6.88
C GLY A 59 -0.06 -11.81 7.14
N GLN A 60 0.75 -12.02 6.09
CA GLN A 60 2.18 -12.30 6.19
C GLN A 60 3.01 -11.05 5.85
N PRO A 61 3.97 -10.63 6.71
CA PRO A 61 4.85 -9.49 6.41
C PRO A 61 5.64 -9.71 5.12
N GLN A 62 5.75 -8.66 4.31
CA GLN A 62 6.50 -8.66 3.05
C GLN A 62 7.56 -7.56 3.03
N ALA A 63 8.59 -7.77 2.21
CA ALA A 63 9.61 -6.75 1.98
C ALA A 63 9.01 -5.55 1.24
N VAL A 64 9.43 -4.34 1.66
CA VAL A 64 9.03 -3.05 1.09
C VAL A 64 10.09 -2.43 0.23
#